data_AF-A0A953HBE6-F1
#
_entry.id   AF-A0A953HBE6-F1
#
_cell.length_a   1.000
_cell.length_b   1.000
_cell.length_c   1.000
_cell.angle_alpha   90.00
_cell.angle_beta   90.00
_cell.angle_gamma   90.00
#
_symmetry.space_group_name_H-M   'P 1'
#
loop_
_entity.id
_entity.type
_entity.pdbx_description
1 polymer ?
#
loop_
_entity_poly.entity_id
_entity_poly.type
_entity_poly.pdbx_seq_one_letter_code
_entity_poly.pdbx_strand_id
1 'polypeptide(L)' 'MELIFATNNIHKIKEVQDLLPAYISVITLSEAGIHEDIAEPYDTFRDNAAAKARFVHERTGLPCFCRR' A
#
# COMPACT_ATOMS: atom_id res chain seq x y z
N MET A 1 -5.37 13.30 5.20
CA MET A 1 -5.37 12.53 3.93
C MET A 1 -4.74 11.19 4.23
N GLU A 2 -5.32 10.09 3.79
CA GLU A 2 -4.82 8.74 4.08
C GLU A 2 -4.12 8.18 2.86
N LEU A 3 -2.97 7.53 3.09
CA LEU A 3 -2.13 6.93 2.06
C LEU A 3 -1.89 5.47 2.45
N ILE A 4 -2.34 4.54 1.62
CA ILE A 4 -2.14 3.12 1.91
C ILE A 4 -0.74 2.71 1.45
N PHE A 5 0.05 2.16 2.37
CA PHE A 5 1.32 1.53 2.05
C PHE A 5 1.20 0.02 2.19
N ALA A 6 1.32 -0.69 1.07
CA ALA A 6 1.19 -2.14 1.00
C ALA A 6 2.46 -2.90 1.48
N THR A 7 2.90 -2.62 2.70
CA THR A 7 4.02 -3.28 3.38
C THR A 7 3.58 -3.78 4.75
N ASN A 8 4.11 -4.92 5.18
CA ASN A 8 3.95 -5.41 6.55
C ASN A 8 5.09 -4.95 7.47
N ASN A 9 6.08 -4.24 6.93
CA ASN A 9 7.22 -3.77 7.72
C ASN A 9 6.92 -2.42 8.38
N ILE A 10 6.64 -2.46 9.69
CA ILE A 10 6.34 -1.29 10.52
C ILE A 10 7.47 -0.24 10.51
N HIS A 11 8.73 -0.67 10.44
CA HIS A 11 9.86 0.28 10.38
C HIS A 11 9.81 1.12 9.10
N LYS A 12 9.46 0.51 7.95
CA LYS A 12 9.30 1.23 6.69
C LYS A 12 8.10 2.18 6.72
N ILE A 13 7.01 1.79 7.37
CA ILE A 13 5.83 2.65 7.52
C ILE A 13 6.22 3.90 8.31
N LYS A 14 6.93 3.72 9.43
CA LYS A 14 7.39 4.82 10.25
C LYS A 14 8.34 5.74 9.48
N GLU A 15 9.30 5.18 8.75
CA GLU A 15 10.23 5.97 7.92
C GLU A 15 9.48 6.80 6.87
N VAL A 16 8.50 6.23 6.18
CA VAL A 16 7.69 6.98 5.21
C VAL A 16 6.81 8.03 5.90
N GLN A 17 6.22 7.70 7.05
CA GLN A 17 5.40 8.63 7.84
C GLN A 17 6.21 9.83 8.33
N ASP A 18 7.46 9.62 8.74
CA ASP A 18 8.38 10.67 9.20
C ASP A 18 8.84 11.58 8.03
N LEU A 19 8.88 11.05 6.80
CA LEU A 19 9.21 11.81 5.58
C LEU A 19 8.02 12.61 5.03
N LEU A 20 6.80 12.24 5.40
CA LEU A 20 5.58 12.88 4.92
C LEU A 20 5.10 13.96 5.89
N PRO A 21 4.37 14.97 5.39
CA PRO A 21 3.74 15.97 6.25
C PRO A 21 2.76 15.34 7.25
N ALA A 22 2.63 15.91 8.44
CA ALA A 22 1.77 15.41 9.52
C ALA A 22 0.27 15.30 9.18
N TYR A 23 -0.19 15.93 8.09
CA TYR A 23 -1.57 15.82 7.61
C TYR A 23 -1.82 14.57 6.73
N ILE A 24 -0.76 13.84 6.37
CA ILE A 24 -0.82 12.57 5.65
C ILE A 24 -0.61 11.44 6.66
N SER A 25 -1.56 10.52 6.74
CA SER A 25 -1.47 9.32 7.56
C SER A 25 -1.17 8.13 6.65
N VAL A 26 -0.09 7.40 6.93
CA VAL A 26 0.27 6.17 6.23
C VAL A 26 -0.38 5.01 6.96
N ILE A 27 -1.28 4.29 6.28
CA ILE A 27 -1.99 3.14 6.84
C ILE A 27 -1.63 1.85 6.09
N THR A 28 -1.70 0.74 6.80
CA THR A 28 -1.46 -0.61 6.24
C THR A 28 -2.64 -1.13 5.43
N LEU A 29 -2.43 -2.22 4.68
CA LEU A 29 -3.52 -2.96 4.03
C LEU A 29 -4.56 -3.43 5.05
N SER A 30 -4.11 -3.94 6.19
CA SER A 30 -4.97 -4.41 7.27
C SER A 30 -5.85 -3.29 7.84
N GLU A 31 -5.28 -2.09 8.04
CA GLU A 31 -6.05 -0.92 8.49
C GLU A 31 -7.03 -0.42 7.43
N ALA A 32 -6.69 -0.61 6.15
CA ALA A 32 -7.59 -0.35 5.03
C ALA A 32 -8.66 -1.44 4.82
N GLY A 33 -8.73 -2.45 5.70
CA GLY A 33 -9.70 -3.55 5.63
C GLY A 33 -9.38 -4.61 4.58
N ILE A 34 -8.16 -4.62 4.03
CA ILE A 34 -7.68 -5.62 3.08
C ILE A 34 -6.84 -6.65 3.83
N HIS A 35 -7.44 -7.82 4.08
CA HIS A 35 -6.80 -8.96 4.72
C HIS A 35 -6.52 -10.12 3.76
N GLU A 36 -6.92 -9.97 2.50
CA GLU A 36 -6.71 -10.97 1.45
C GLU A 36 -5.29 -10.88 0.88
N ASP A 37 -4.71 -12.04 0.61
CA ASP A 37 -3.45 -12.14 -0.11
C ASP A 37 -3.68 -11.75 -1.58
N ILE A 38 -2.99 -10.71 -2.03
CA ILE A 38 -3.15 -10.20 -3.39
C ILE A 38 -2.25 -11.03 -4.30
N ALA A 39 -2.86 -11.79 -5.20
CA ALA A 39 -2.15 -12.61 -6.16
C ALA A 39 -1.17 -11.78 -7.01
N GLU A 40 0.00 -12.35 -7.27
CA GLU A 40 1.04 -11.80 -8.14
C GLU A 40 1.15 -12.62 -9.43
N PRO A 41 0.22 -12.47 -10.40
CA PRO A 41 0.15 -13.34 -11.58
C PRO A 41 1.15 -12.99 -12.69
N TYR A 42 1.90 -11.88 -12.56
CA TYR A 42 2.80 -11.40 -13.60
C TYR A 42 4.24 -11.83 -13.36
N ASP A 43 5.04 -11.92 -14.42
CA ASP A 43 6.45 -12.30 -14.28
C ASP A 43 7.32 -11.16 -13.73
N THR A 44 6.89 -9.90 -13.90
CA THR A 44 7.71 -8.74 -13.51
C THR A 44 7.34 -8.18 -12.15
N PHE A 45 8.35 -7.65 -11.44
CA PHE A 45 8.17 -6.95 -10.16
C PHE A 45 7.23 -5.75 -10.29
N ARG A 46 7.37 -5.03 -11.40
CA ARG A 46 6.65 -3.79 -11.68
C ARG A 46 5.17 -4.04 -11.94
N ASP A 47 4.84 -5.06 -12.73
CA ASP A 47 3.45 -5.34 -13.11
C ASP A 47 2.67 -5.87 -11.91
N ASN A 48 3.28 -6.70 -11.06
CA ASN A 48 2.66 -7.13 -9.82
C ASN A 48 2.43 -5.98 -8.84
N ALA A 49 3.42 -5.09 -8.66
CA ALA A 49 3.24 -3.92 -7.80
C ALA A 49 2.13 -2.98 -8.32
N ALA A 50 2.03 -2.80 -9.64
CA ALA A 50 0.97 -2.00 -10.27
C ALA A 50 -0.40 -2.65 -10.12
N ALA A 51 -0.50 -3.97 -10.33
CA ALA A 51 -1.74 -4.73 -10.17
C ALA A 51 -2.22 -4.69 -8.71
N LYS A 52 -1.30 -4.85 -7.75
CA LYS A 52 -1.58 -4.73 -6.33
C LYS A 52 -2.08 -3.33 -5.95
N ALA A 53 -1.40 -2.29 -6.42
CA ALA A 53 -1.83 -0.91 -6.17
C ALA A 53 -3.21 -0.64 -6.77
N ARG A 54 -3.47 -1.11 -8.00
CA ARG A 54 -4.79 -0.98 -8.63
C ARG A 54 -5.86 -1.69 -7.81
N PHE A 55 -5.62 -2.94 -7.39
CA PHE A 55 -6.54 -3.71 -6.57
C PHE A 55 -6.91 -2.98 -5.26
N VAL A 56 -5.89 -2.47 -4.56
CA VAL A 56 -6.08 -1.72 -3.31
C VAL A 56 -6.88 -0.44 -3.55
N HIS A 57 -6.54 0.30 -4.61
CA HIS A 57 -7.24 1.53 -4.96
C HIS A 57 -8.71 1.28 -5.34
N GLU A 58 -8.99 0.22 -6.10
CA GLU A 58 -10.36 -0.13 -6.52
C GLU A 58 -11.25 -0.51 -5.32
N ARG A 59 -10.69 -1.13 -4.27
CA ARG A 59 -11.43 -1.50 -3.05
C ARG A 59 -11.63 -0.36 -2.07
N THR A 60 -10.65 0.54 -1.95
CA THR A 60 -10.62 1.54 -0.87
C THR A 60 -10.93 2.95 -1.37
N GLY A 61 -10.74 3.23 -2.67
CA GLY A 61 -10.79 4.57 -3.24
C GLY A 61 -9.64 5.48 -2.79
N LEU A 62 -8.71 4.99 -1.97
CA LEU A 62 -7.63 5.78 -1.39
C LEU A 62 -6.38 5.71 -2.27
N PRO A 63 -5.55 6.77 -2.27
CA PRO A 63 -4.24 6.72 -2.89
C PRO A 63 -3.40 5.65 -2.18
N CYS A 64 -2.67 4.87 -2.96
CA CYS A 64 -1.86 3.78 -2.43
C CYS A 64 -0.58 3.61 -3.24
N PHE A 65 0.43 3.03 -2.60
CA PHE A 65 1.65 2.61 -3.27
C PHE A 65 2.11 1.25 -2.75
N CYS A 66 2.58 0.43 -3.68
CA CYS A 66 3.02 -0.93 -3.40
C CYS A 66 4.50 -1.07 -3.77
N ARG A 67 5.26 -1.75 -2.91
CA ARG A 67 6.51 -2.40 -3.32
C ARG A 67 6.24 -3.90 -3.44
N ARG A 68 7.02 -4.59 -4.26
CA ARG A 68 7.07 -6.05 -4.19
C ARG A 68 7.63 -6.49 -2.85
#